data_AF-A0A970FUJ5-F1
#
_entry.id   AF-A0A970FUJ5-F1
#
_cell.length_a   1.000
_cell.length_b   1.000
_cell.length_c   1.000
_cell.angle_alpha   90.00
_cell.angle_beta   90.00
_cell.angle_gamma   90.00
#
_symmetry.space_group_name_H-M   'P 1'
#
loop_
_entity.id
_entity.type
_entity.pdbx_description
1 polymer ?
#
loop_
_entity_poly.entity_id
_entity_poly.type
_entity_poly.pdbx_seq_one_letter_code
_entity_poly.pdbx_strand_id
1 'polypeptide(L)'
;MHDMAYVVECTRTFREKLLADRYRPYYHFAVPEDVGIPGDPNGAFYANGRYHLMYLYNRTEAGRSEKSNFCWGHISSTDLVHWRHHPDAIRPGDGDGGCFSGGAFVDDDGTAYISYWALPAGSDSPRGSGIGIARSTDRHYETWEKIATIDCTERGILVQRDPAGDLQFLGNADPSNIWKKDGVYYLQAGNLPVLNKYGRGEDTPSWYRGDWVDLFRSTDLRNWEYVHRFYQRRSDNSWTDESEDDMCPSFLPLATEDGSESGKYCTLFQNTWAIQPATTRSETAFWRKMES
;
A
#
# COMPACT_ATOMS: atom_id res chain seq x y z
N MET A 1 -20.58 -28.23 15.95
CA MET A 1 -21.30 -26.95 15.85
C MET A 1 -21.13 -26.26 17.19
N HIS A 2 -20.47 -25.10 17.23
CA HIS A 2 -20.44 -24.28 18.45
C HIS A 2 -21.85 -23.72 18.67
N ASP A 3 -22.32 -23.76 19.91
CA ASP A 3 -23.62 -23.23 20.31
C ASP A 3 -23.68 -21.71 20.02
N MET A 4 -24.72 -21.24 19.32
CA MET A 4 -24.89 -19.82 19.03
C MET A 4 -25.03 -18.99 20.31
N ALA A 5 -25.57 -19.56 21.38
CA ALA A 5 -25.61 -18.88 22.67
C ALA A 5 -24.20 -18.59 23.19
N TYR A 6 -23.30 -19.56 23.08
CA TYR A 6 -21.90 -19.42 23.47
C TYR A 6 -21.16 -18.36 22.63
N VAL A 7 -21.35 -18.36 21.30
CA VAL A 7 -20.75 -17.34 20.43
C VAL A 7 -21.23 -15.94 20.81
N VAL A 8 -22.54 -15.77 21.03
CA VAL A 8 -23.12 -14.48 21.45
C VAL A 8 -22.55 -14.02 22.80
N GLU A 9 -22.40 -14.94 23.77
CA GLU A 9 -21.82 -14.65 25.08
C GLU A 9 -20.34 -14.22 24.97
N CYS A 10 -19.54 -14.94 24.18
CA CYS A 10 -18.15 -14.60 23.92
C CYS A 10 -18.02 -13.22 23.25
N THR A 11 -18.87 -12.92 22.24
CA THR A 11 -18.87 -11.62 21.56
C THR A 11 -19.23 -10.48 22.52
N ARG A 12 -20.22 -10.67 23.40
CA ARG A 12 -20.59 -9.66 24.40
C ARG A 12 -19.46 -9.40 25.39
N THR A 13 -18.89 -10.47 25.95
CA THR A 13 -17.78 -10.37 26.90
C THR A 13 -16.57 -9.67 26.28
N PHE A 14 -16.24 -10.00 25.03
CA PHE A 14 -15.16 -9.34 24.30
C PHE A 14 -15.45 -7.85 24.09
N ARG A 15 -16.67 -7.50 23.66
CA ARG A 15 -17.09 -6.11 23.49
C ARG A 15 -17.01 -5.32 24.80
N GLU A 16 -17.45 -5.89 25.92
CA GLU A 16 -17.36 -5.25 27.24
C GLU A 16 -15.91 -4.97 27.65
N LYS A 17 -14.99 -5.92 27.40
CA LYS A 17 -13.55 -5.71 27.63
C LYS A 17 -13.01 -4.56 26.78
N LEU A 18 -13.36 -4.51 25.49
CA LEU A 18 -12.93 -3.43 24.60
C LEU A 18 -13.48 -2.07 25.03
N LEU A 19 -14.73 -2.00 25.48
CA LEU A 19 -15.36 -0.77 25.96
C LEU A 19 -14.80 -0.28 27.31
N ALA A 20 -14.25 -1.20 28.12
CA ALA A 20 -13.62 -0.85 29.40
C ALA A 20 -12.19 -0.29 29.23
N ASP A 21 -11.57 -0.44 28.05
CA ASP A 21 -10.25 0.11 27.77
C ASP A 21 -10.32 1.62 27.51
N ARG A 22 -9.82 2.41 28.47
CA ARG A 22 -9.80 3.87 28.40
C ARG A 22 -8.97 4.43 27.24
N TYR A 23 -8.07 3.65 26.66
CA TYR A 23 -7.20 4.07 25.56
C TYR A 23 -7.73 3.66 24.20
N ARG A 24 -8.73 2.77 24.14
CA ARG A 24 -9.32 2.35 22.88
C ARG A 24 -10.24 3.45 22.36
N PRO A 25 -10.09 3.87 21.09
CA PRO A 25 -10.99 4.87 20.51
C PRO A 25 -12.40 4.32 20.37
N TYR A 26 -13.40 5.15 20.71
CA TYR A 26 -14.82 4.76 20.62
C TYR A 26 -15.43 4.91 19.22
N TYR A 27 -14.91 5.84 18.42
CA TYR A 27 -15.52 6.25 17.14
C TYR A 27 -14.55 6.22 15.96
N HIS A 28 -13.31 5.80 16.17
CA HIS A 28 -12.39 5.47 15.08
C HIS A 28 -12.37 3.98 14.87
N PHE A 29 -12.18 3.57 13.61
CA PHE A 29 -11.83 2.18 13.34
C PHE A 29 -10.50 1.85 14.04
N ALA A 30 -10.47 0.72 14.73
CA ALA A 30 -9.28 0.20 15.39
C ALA A 30 -9.21 -1.29 15.13
N VAL A 31 -8.15 -1.71 14.43
CA VAL A 31 -7.86 -3.10 14.03
C VAL A 31 -8.20 -4.06 15.18
N PRO A 32 -9.26 -4.87 15.07
CA PRO A 32 -9.59 -5.84 16.11
C PRO A 32 -8.82 -7.18 16.01
N GLU A 33 -8.04 -7.38 14.95
CA GLU A 33 -7.26 -8.58 14.67
C GLU A 33 -5.93 -8.62 15.44
N ASP A 34 -5.26 -9.78 15.42
CA ASP A 34 -4.09 -10.16 16.23
C ASP A 34 -3.08 -9.02 16.49
N VAL A 35 -2.25 -8.69 15.50
CA VAL A 35 -1.21 -7.68 15.62
C VAL A 35 -1.44 -6.62 14.54
N GLY A 36 -2.16 -5.56 14.91
CA GLY A 36 -2.47 -4.41 14.05
C GLY A 36 -1.33 -3.41 13.86
N ILE A 37 -0.08 -3.89 13.83
CA ILE A 37 1.12 -3.05 13.61
C ILE A 37 1.79 -3.55 12.31
N PRO A 38 2.09 -2.68 11.33
CA PRO A 38 2.06 -1.21 11.44
C PRO A 38 0.65 -0.59 11.34
N GLY A 39 -0.33 -1.32 10.80
CA GLY A 39 -1.74 -0.91 10.85
C GLY A 39 -2.19 0.02 9.72
N ASP A 40 -1.38 0.14 8.67
CA ASP A 40 -1.61 1.04 7.54
C ASP A 40 -3.02 0.85 6.95
N PRO A 41 -3.78 1.94 6.71
CA PRO A 41 -4.98 1.87 5.90
C PRO A 41 -4.57 1.57 4.46
N ASN A 42 -5.16 0.54 3.89
CA ASN A 42 -4.86 0.08 2.54
C ASN A 42 -6.12 0.10 1.67
N GLY A 43 -5.93 0.17 0.36
CA GLY A 43 -6.98 -0.12 -0.61
C GLY A 43 -8.36 0.49 -0.33
N ALA A 44 -8.44 1.82 -0.16
CA ALA A 44 -9.73 2.50 0.07
C ALA A 44 -10.42 2.85 -1.27
N PHE A 45 -11.72 2.55 -1.39
CA PHE A 45 -12.51 2.93 -2.56
C PHE A 45 -14.00 3.00 -2.25
N TYR A 46 -14.78 3.69 -3.10
CA TYR A 46 -16.24 3.70 -3.03
C TYR A 46 -16.82 2.98 -4.24
N ALA A 47 -17.65 1.97 -3.99
CA ALA A 47 -18.34 1.23 -5.05
C ALA A 47 -19.63 0.61 -4.52
N ASN A 48 -20.61 0.40 -5.41
CA ASN A 48 -21.87 -0.27 -5.10
C ASN A 48 -22.58 0.28 -3.85
N GLY A 49 -22.53 1.61 -3.65
CA GLY A 49 -23.21 2.31 -2.56
C GLY A 49 -22.46 2.30 -1.22
N ARG A 50 -21.21 1.80 -1.17
CA ARG A 50 -20.47 1.59 0.08
C ARG A 50 -19.02 2.08 -0.06
N TYR A 51 -18.49 2.61 1.03
CA TYR A 51 -17.06 2.85 1.23
C TYR A 51 -16.41 1.55 1.67
N HIS A 52 -15.41 1.09 0.95
CA HIS A 52 -14.59 -0.06 1.28
C HIS A 52 -13.24 0.45 1.80
N LEU A 53 -12.78 -0.13 2.90
CA LEU A 53 -11.47 0.14 3.48
C LEU A 53 -10.82 -1.20 3.83
N MET A 54 -9.60 -1.38 3.36
CA MET A 54 -8.75 -2.47 3.77
C MET A 54 -7.71 -1.93 4.77
N TYR A 55 -7.08 -2.81 5.53
CA TYR A 55 -6.06 -2.40 6.50
C TYR A 55 -5.09 -3.52 6.75
N LEU A 56 -3.83 -3.15 6.95
CA LEU A 56 -2.76 -4.08 7.21
C LEU A 56 -2.85 -4.63 8.63
N TYR A 57 -2.78 -5.95 8.77
CA TYR A 57 -2.51 -6.57 10.06
C TYR A 57 -1.65 -7.81 9.87
N ASN A 58 -0.91 -8.16 10.92
CA ASN A 58 -0.13 -9.37 10.97
C ASN A 58 -0.94 -10.44 11.68
N ARG A 59 -1.29 -11.50 10.96
CA ARG A 59 -2.03 -12.62 11.53
C ARG A 59 -1.06 -13.52 12.26
N THR A 60 -1.30 -13.83 13.53
CA THR A 60 -0.46 -14.77 14.27
C THR A 60 -0.95 -16.19 13.97
N GLU A 61 -0.41 -16.82 12.92
CA GLU A 61 -0.67 -18.24 12.64
C GLU A 61 0.50 -19.10 13.14
N ALA A 62 0.17 -20.20 13.81
CA ALA A 62 1.17 -21.15 14.30
C ALA A 62 2.02 -21.70 13.14
N GLY A 63 3.34 -21.47 13.19
CA GLY A 63 4.29 -22.01 12.22
C GLY A 63 4.70 -21.05 11.09
N ARG A 64 4.18 -19.82 11.04
CA ARG A 64 4.68 -18.77 10.13
C ARG A 64 5.52 -17.75 10.89
N SER A 65 6.52 -17.18 10.23
CA SER A 65 7.37 -16.12 10.79
C SER A 65 6.54 -14.85 11.01
N GLU A 66 6.69 -14.20 12.16
CA GLU A 66 6.13 -12.87 12.45
C GLU A 66 6.54 -11.82 11.40
N LYS A 67 7.60 -12.04 10.63
CA LYS A 67 8.08 -11.10 9.60
C LYS A 67 7.41 -11.25 8.24
N SER A 68 6.57 -12.26 8.05
CA SER A 68 5.97 -12.61 6.76
C SER A 68 4.62 -13.30 6.97
N ASN A 69 3.68 -12.62 7.63
CA ASN A 69 2.29 -13.05 7.70
C ASN A 69 1.30 -11.88 7.67
N PHE A 70 1.71 -10.81 6.99
CA PHE A 70 0.87 -9.64 6.77
C PHE A 70 -0.24 -9.96 5.77
N CYS A 71 -1.45 -9.54 6.12
CA CYS A 71 -2.66 -9.68 5.31
C CYS A 71 -3.49 -8.41 5.43
N TRP A 72 -4.46 -8.27 4.53
CA TRP A 72 -5.38 -7.14 4.59
C TRP A 72 -6.74 -7.59 5.10
N GLY A 73 -7.14 -7.03 6.25
CA GLY A 73 -8.52 -7.09 6.67
C GLY A 73 -9.39 -6.21 5.78
N HIS A 74 -10.70 -6.42 5.81
CA HIS A 74 -11.65 -5.69 4.97
C HIS A 74 -12.88 -5.28 5.78
N ILE A 75 -13.16 -3.98 5.76
CA ILE A 75 -14.39 -3.41 6.26
C ILE A 75 -15.06 -2.54 5.21
N SER A 76 -16.33 -2.26 5.41
CA SER A 76 -17.04 -1.27 4.60
C SER A 76 -18.18 -0.59 5.35
N SER A 77 -18.55 0.59 4.87
CA SER A 77 -19.54 1.45 5.50
C SER A 77 -20.43 2.14 4.47
N THR A 78 -21.65 2.48 4.84
CA THR A 78 -22.55 3.33 4.05
C THR A 78 -22.47 4.81 4.46
N ASP A 79 -21.85 5.10 5.60
CA ASP A 79 -21.87 6.43 6.22
C ASP A 79 -20.52 6.86 6.85
N LEU A 80 -19.47 6.04 6.67
CA LEU A 80 -18.12 6.20 7.25
C LEU A 80 -18.07 6.14 8.79
N VAL A 81 -19.18 5.82 9.45
CA VAL A 81 -19.29 5.74 10.92
C VAL A 81 -19.54 4.31 11.36
N HIS A 82 -20.48 3.62 10.70
CA HIS A 82 -20.85 2.24 11.01
C HIS A 82 -20.18 1.30 10.01
N TRP A 83 -19.31 0.43 10.53
CA TRP A 83 -18.50 -0.47 9.72
C TRP A 83 -18.99 -1.91 9.83
N ARG A 84 -18.97 -2.61 8.69
CA ARG A 84 -19.23 -4.04 8.58
C ARG A 84 -17.93 -4.74 8.18
N HIS A 85 -17.59 -5.79 8.91
CA HIS A 85 -16.46 -6.67 8.58
C HIS A 85 -16.82 -7.63 7.43
N HIS A 86 -15.82 -7.91 6.61
CA HIS A 86 -15.82 -8.87 5.52
C HIS A 86 -14.67 -9.88 5.71
N PRO A 87 -14.61 -10.97 4.92
CA PRO A 87 -13.42 -11.80 4.84
C PRO A 87 -12.18 -10.96 4.48
N ASP A 88 -11.00 -11.42 4.89
CA ASP A 88 -9.75 -10.75 4.50
C ASP A 88 -9.67 -10.59 2.98
N ALA A 89 -9.30 -9.40 2.52
CA ALA A 89 -9.21 -9.09 1.09
C ALA A 89 -8.05 -9.86 0.45
N ILE A 90 -6.89 -9.90 1.09
CA ILE A 90 -5.74 -10.63 0.59
C ILE A 90 -4.92 -11.24 1.71
N ARG A 91 -4.41 -12.45 1.47
CA ARG A 91 -3.57 -13.21 2.39
C ARG A 91 -2.32 -13.74 1.69
N PRO A 92 -1.26 -14.04 2.45
CA PRO A 92 -0.07 -14.69 1.92
C PRO A 92 -0.37 -16.04 1.26
N GLY A 93 0.22 -16.30 0.10
CA GLY A 93 -0.02 -17.51 -0.70
C GLY A 93 0.31 -17.29 -2.17
N ASP A 94 0.20 -18.35 -2.98
CA ASP A 94 0.44 -18.28 -4.45
C ASP A 94 1.81 -17.69 -4.84
N GLY A 95 2.82 -17.90 -4.01
CA GLY A 95 4.20 -17.48 -4.25
C GLY A 95 4.71 -16.39 -3.31
N ASP A 96 3.83 -15.61 -2.69
CA ASP A 96 4.22 -14.59 -1.70
C ASP A 96 4.15 -15.09 -0.25
N GLY A 97 4.97 -14.48 0.61
CA GLY A 97 5.02 -14.71 2.05
C GLY A 97 4.29 -13.66 2.86
N GLY A 98 3.92 -12.53 2.26
CA GLY A 98 3.30 -11.42 2.97
C GLY A 98 2.65 -10.45 2.01
N CYS A 99 1.53 -9.85 2.39
CA CYS A 99 0.89 -8.77 1.64
C CYS A 99 1.02 -7.49 2.46
N PHE A 100 2.03 -6.69 2.17
CA PHE A 100 2.25 -5.38 2.83
C PHE A 100 1.43 -4.28 2.15
N SER A 101 1.73 -3.01 2.42
CA SER A 101 0.88 -1.88 2.04
C SER A 101 0.72 -1.68 0.55
N GLY A 102 -0.33 -0.94 0.18
CA GLY A 102 -0.64 -0.62 -1.20
C GLY A 102 -2.03 0.01 -1.41
N GLY A 103 -2.46 0.11 -2.66
CA GLY A 103 -3.65 0.85 -3.05
C GLY A 103 -4.75 0.01 -3.71
N ALA A 104 -5.88 0.67 -3.98
CA ALA A 104 -7.00 0.08 -4.71
C ALA A 104 -7.47 1.01 -5.84
N PHE A 105 -8.09 0.41 -6.85
CA PHE A 105 -8.64 1.07 -8.02
C PHE A 105 -9.91 0.32 -8.45
N VAL A 106 -10.96 1.05 -8.82
CA VAL A 106 -12.16 0.45 -9.42
C VAL A 106 -12.20 0.86 -10.87
N ASP A 107 -12.17 -0.13 -11.76
CA ASP A 107 -12.20 0.11 -13.21
C ASP A 107 -13.63 0.41 -13.70
N ASP A 108 -13.73 0.84 -14.95
CA ASP A 108 -14.99 1.27 -15.60
C ASP A 108 -16.05 0.15 -15.63
N ASP A 109 -15.64 -1.11 -15.58
CA ASP A 109 -16.53 -2.28 -15.55
C ASP A 109 -16.99 -2.65 -14.12
N GLY A 110 -16.55 -1.91 -13.10
CA GLY A 110 -16.86 -2.13 -11.70
C GLY A 110 -15.95 -3.14 -10.99
N THR A 111 -15.00 -3.75 -11.70
CA THR A 111 -13.98 -4.62 -11.11
C THR A 111 -13.02 -3.78 -10.27
N ALA A 112 -12.81 -4.19 -9.01
CA ALA A 112 -11.79 -3.60 -8.17
C ALA A 112 -10.46 -4.34 -8.35
N TYR A 113 -9.37 -3.57 -8.36
CA TYR A 113 -8.00 -4.06 -8.38
C TYR A 113 -7.28 -3.52 -7.16
N ILE A 114 -6.46 -4.36 -6.53
CA ILE A 114 -5.54 -3.97 -5.47
C ILE A 114 -4.11 -4.21 -5.94
N SER A 115 -3.26 -3.23 -5.68
CA SER A 115 -1.80 -3.31 -5.78
C SER A 115 -1.25 -3.40 -4.37
N TYR A 116 -0.30 -4.30 -4.13
CA TYR A 116 0.28 -4.51 -2.80
C TYR A 116 1.75 -4.88 -2.89
N TRP A 117 2.53 -4.59 -1.85
CA TRP A 117 3.89 -5.08 -1.78
C TRP A 117 3.92 -6.55 -1.31
N ALA A 118 4.13 -7.44 -2.27
CA ALA A 118 4.32 -8.86 -2.05
C ALA A 118 5.70 -9.12 -1.43
N LEU A 119 5.70 -9.61 -0.19
CA LEU A 119 6.92 -10.01 0.52
C LEU A 119 7.32 -11.45 0.11
N PRO A 120 8.61 -11.79 0.12
CA PRO A 120 9.06 -13.13 -0.26
C PRO A 120 8.58 -14.20 0.73
N ALA A 121 8.26 -15.39 0.22
CA ALA A 121 7.85 -16.56 1.02
C ALA A 121 9.00 -17.18 1.85
N GLY A 122 10.25 -16.86 1.53
CA GLY A 122 11.45 -17.31 2.24
C GLY A 122 12.61 -16.34 2.06
N SER A 123 13.69 -16.52 2.83
CA SER A 123 14.85 -15.60 2.81
C SER A 123 15.64 -15.60 1.49
N ASP A 124 15.56 -16.68 0.72
CA ASP A 124 16.56 -16.99 -0.32
C ASP A 124 16.03 -16.87 -1.76
N SER A 125 14.77 -16.47 -1.96
CA SER A 125 14.18 -16.34 -3.30
C SER A 125 13.30 -15.09 -3.43
N PRO A 126 13.63 -14.17 -4.36
CA PRO A 126 12.76 -13.03 -4.68
C PRO A 126 11.56 -13.43 -5.55
N ARG A 127 11.47 -14.69 -6.01
CA ARG A 127 10.33 -15.17 -6.82
C ARG A 127 9.02 -14.95 -6.05
N GLY A 128 8.05 -14.33 -6.72
CA GLY A 128 6.75 -14.02 -6.13
C GLY A 128 6.77 -12.84 -5.16
N SER A 129 7.81 -12.01 -5.18
CA SER A 129 7.91 -10.78 -4.38
C SER A 129 8.17 -9.56 -5.26
N GLY A 130 7.69 -8.40 -4.80
CA GLY A 130 7.63 -7.16 -5.58
C GLY A 130 6.24 -6.55 -5.51
N ILE A 131 5.73 -5.97 -6.59
CA ILE A 131 4.38 -5.38 -6.60
C ILE A 131 3.38 -6.41 -7.12
N GLY A 132 2.57 -6.98 -6.23
CA GLY A 132 1.49 -7.89 -6.59
C GLY A 132 0.23 -7.14 -7.00
N ILE A 133 -0.52 -7.70 -7.96
CA ILE A 133 -1.81 -7.20 -8.43
C ILE A 133 -2.86 -8.30 -8.21
N ALA A 134 -3.98 -7.95 -7.58
CA ALA A 134 -5.13 -8.83 -7.45
C ALA A 134 -6.42 -8.13 -7.91
N ARG A 135 -7.37 -8.91 -8.43
CA ARG A 135 -8.70 -8.41 -8.85
C ARG A 135 -9.81 -9.00 -7.99
N SER A 136 -10.88 -8.25 -7.80
CA SER A 136 -12.11 -8.76 -7.22
C SER A 136 -12.80 -9.75 -8.15
N THR A 137 -13.36 -10.82 -7.61
CA THR A 137 -14.11 -11.84 -8.38
C THR A 137 -15.61 -11.82 -8.14
N ASP A 138 -16.08 -10.92 -7.28
CA ASP A 138 -17.49 -10.75 -6.96
C ASP A 138 -17.85 -9.27 -6.75
N ARG A 139 -19.14 -8.94 -6.87
CA ARG A 139 -19.66 -7.57 -6.75
C ARG A 139 -19.67 -6.98 -5.34
N HIS A 140 -19.46 -7.80 -4.31
CA HIS A 140 -19.39 -7.40 -2.91
C HIS A 140 -17.95 -7.19 -2.45
N TYR A 141 -16.97 -7.48 -3.31
CA TYR A 141 -15.54 -7.32 -3.08
C TYR A 141 -15.03 -8.17 -1.91
N GLU A 142 -15.61 -9.36 -1.73
CA GLU A 142 -15.28 -10.29 -0.64
C GLU A 142 -14.26 -11.37 -1.07
N THR A 143 -14.05 -11.53 -2.37
CA THR A 143 -13.17 -12.54 -2.97
C THR A 143 -12.24 -11.90 -4.00
N TRP A 144 -10.98 -12.33 -3.96
CA TRP A 144 -9.89 -11.74 -4.74
C TRP A 144 -9.01 -12.82 -5.37
N GLU A 145 -8.54 -12.55 -6.58
CA GLU A 145 -7.65 -13.42 -7.36
C GLU A 145 -6.35 -12.66 -7.65
N LYS A 146 -5.20 -13.20 -7.26
CA LYS A 146 -3.88 -12.67 -7.63
C LYS A 146 -3.62 -12.93 -9.11
N ILE A 147 -3.37 -11.89 -9.90
CA ILE A 147 -3.30 -11.98 -11.36
C ILE A 147 -1.91 -11.69 -11.95
N ALA A 148 -1.06 -10.96 -11.23
CA ALA A 148 0.26 -10.58 -11.71
C ALA A 148 1.17 -10.11 -10.57
N THR A 149 2.47 -10.08 -10.85
CA THR A 149 3.49 -9.48 -10.00
C THR A 149 4.49 -8.75 -10.87
N ILE A 150 4.84 -7.53 -10.51
CA ILE A 150 6.04 -6.86 -10.99
C ILE A 150 7.19 -7.40 -10.14
N ASP A 151 7.89 -8.41 -10.66
CA ASP A 151 8.91 -9.12 -9.89
C ASP A 151 10.08 -8.19 -9.54
N CYS A 152 10.49 -8.22 -8.27
CA CYS A 152 11.72 -7.57 -7.84
C CYS A 152 12.94 -8.48 -8.09
N THR A 153 14.12 -7.89 -8.31
CA THR A 153 15.39 -8.64 -8.39
C THR A 153 15.92 -8.97 -7.01
N GLU A 154 15.60 -8.13 -6.04
CA GLU A 154 15.87 -8.29 -4.62
C GLU A 154 14.77 -7.56 -3.84
N ARG A 155 14.61 -7.88 -2.54
CA ARG A 155 13.45 -7.45 -1.75
C ARG A 155 13.15 -5.95 -1.90
N GLY A 156 12.08 -5.63 -2.64
CA GLY A 156 11.58 -4.27 -2.86
C GLY A 156 12.38 -3.43 -3.86
N ILE A 157 13.28 -4.03 -4.64
CA ILE A 157 14.11 -3.35 -5.64
C ILE A 157 14.05 -4.11 -6.97
N LEU A 158 13.66 -3.41 -8.03
CA LEU A 158 13.74 -3.92 -9.40
C LEU A 158 15.04 -3.43 -10.04
N VAL A 159 15.90 -4.35 -10.48
CA VAL A 159 17.13 -4.02 -11.20
C VAL A 159 16.91 -4.23 -12.69
N GLN A 160 17.14 -3.18 -13.46
CA GLN A 160 17.07 -3.24 -14.92
C GLN A 160 18.25 -2.49 -15.56
N ARG A 161 18.28 -2.46 -16.90
CA ARG A 161 19.19 -1.61 -17.65
C ARG A 161 18.40 -0.50 -18.34
N ASP A 162 18.92 0.72 -18.28
CA ASP A 162 18.37 1.84 -19.03
C ASP A 162 18.72 1.72 -20.54
N PRO A 163 18.22 2.63 -21.41
CA PRO A 163 18.55 2.61 -22.84
C PRO A 163 20.03 2.81 -23.18
N ALA A 164 20.83 3.40 -22.28
CA ALA A 164 22.28 3.53 -22.43
C ALA A 164 23.02 2.24 -22.04
N GLY A 165 22.34 1.31 -21.39
CA GLY A 165 22.86 0.04 -20.91
C GLY A 165 23.32 0.07 -19.45
N ASP A 166 23.17 1.20 -18.76
CA ASP A 166 23.58 1.36 -17.37
C ASP A 166 22.59 0.70 -16.42
N LEU A 167 23.09 0.18 -15.29
CA LEU A 167 22.23 -0.45 -14.28
C LEU A 167 21.36 0.61 -13.58
N GLN A 168 20.08 0.33 -13.50
CA GLN A 168 19.08 1.15 -12.82
C GLN A 168 18.43 0.36 -11.69
N PHE A 169 18.39 0.95 -10.49
CA PHE A 169 17.78 0.38 -9.28
C PHE A 169 16.47 1.11 -8.97
N LEU A 170 15.34 0.46 -9.19
CA LEU A 170 14.02 1.06 -9.08
C LEU A 170 13.30 0.63 -7.81
N GLY A 171 12.50 1.54 -7.26
CA GLY A 171 11.54 1.24 -6.21
C GLY A 171 10.56 0.17 -6.66
N ASN A 172 10.32 -0.82 -5.79
CA ASN A 172 9.38 -1.91 -6.05
C ASN A 172 8.70 -2.36 -4.74
N ALA A 173 8.34 -1.38 -3.92
CA ALA A 173 7.69 -1.55 -2.62
C ALA A 173 6.57 -0.53 -2.47
N ASP A 174 5.63 -0.82 -1.57
CA ASP A 174 4.44 -0.03 -1.22
C ASP A 174 3.85 0.73 -2.41
N PRO A 175 3.24 0.02 -3.37
CA PRO A 175 2.71 0.66 -4.57
C PRO A 175 1.54 1.59 -4.26
N SER A 176 1.35 2.61 -5.09
CA SER A 176 0.16 3.46 -5.00
C SER A 176 -1.13 2.73 -5.40
N ASN A 177 -2.26 3.42 -5.24
CA ASN A 177 -3.45 3.11 -6.02
C ASN A 177 -3.10 3.08 -7.52
N ILE A 178 -3.76 2.19 -8.25
CA ILE A 178 -3.72 2.21 -9.71
C ILE A 178 -4.61 3.37 -10.18
N TRP A 179 -4.26 3.99 -11.30
CA TRP A 179 -5.18 4.86 -12.03
C TRP A 179 -5.13 4.56 -13.52
N LYS A 180 -6.20 4.91 -14.22
CA LYS A 180 -6.34 4.68 -15.66
C LYS A 180 -6.43 6.02 -16.38
N LYS A 181 -5.68 6.17 -17.46
CA LYS A 181 -5.73 7.33 -18.35
C LYS A 181 -5.56 6.88 -19.79
N ASP A 182 -6.47 7.29 -20.66
CA ASP A 182 -6.45 6.96 -22.10
C ASP A 182 -6.31 5.45 -22.38
N GLY A 183 -6.97 4.62 -21.55
CA GLY A 183 -6.92 3.16 -21.66
C GLY A 183 -5.66 2.49 -21.12
N VAL A 184 -4.74 3.26 -20.52
CA VAL A 184 -3.49 2.77 -19.93
C VAL A 184 -3.57 2.88 -18.41
N TYR A 185 -3.15 1.82 -17.71
CA TYR A 185 -3.07 1.77 -16.26
C TYR A 185 -1.70 2.21 -15.79
N TYR A 186 -1.64 2.86 -14.64
CA TYR A 186 -0.43 3.39 -14.04
C TYR A 186 -0.43 3.13 -12.54
N LEU A 187 0.77 2.98 -11.97
CA LEU A 187 1.00 2.97 -10.53
C LEU A 187 2.37 3.56 -10.21
N GLN A 188 2.53 4.07 -9.00
CA GLN A 188 3.80 4.53 -8.43
C GLN A 188 4.36 3.48 -7.47
N ALA A 189 5.67 3.46 -7.28
CA ALA A 189 6.35 2.60 -6.32
C ALA A 189 7.30 3.41 -5.43
N GLY A 190 7.32 3.07 -4.14
CA GLY A 190 8.17 3.70 -3.13
C GLY A 190 9.63 3.23 -3.18
N ASN A 191 10.52 4.04 -2.62
CA ASN A 191 11.97 3.93 -2.82
C ASN A 191 12.79 3.47 -1.60
N LEU A 192 12.19 3.31 -0.41
CA LEU A 192 12.93 3.01 0.83
C LEU A 192 13.93 1.85 0.68
N PRO A 193 13.61 0.71 0.03
CA PRO A 193 14.57 -0.38 -0.14
C PRO A 193 15.83 0.05 -0.91
N VAL A 194 15.65 0.79 -2.01
CA VAL A 194 16.76 1.32 -2.82
C VAL A 194 17.56 2.33 -2.02
N LEU A 195 16.88 3.26 -1.35
CA LEU A 195 17.52 4.28 -0.52
C LEU A 195 18.39 3.64 0.57
N ASN A 196 17.87 2.65 1.29
CA ASN A 196 18.59 1.96 2.35
C ASN A 196 19.82 1.20 1.86
N LYS A 197 19.77 0.63 0.65
CA LYS A 197 20.86 -0.21 0.15
C LYS A 197 21.91 0.56 -0.64
N TYR A 198 21.47 1.48 -1.50
CA TYR A 198 22.32 2.17 -2.47
C TYR A 198 22.34 3.68 -2.26
N GLY A 199 21.31 4.22 -1.61
CA GLY A 199 21.01 5.65 -1.60
C GLY A 199 21.71 6.50 -0.54
N ARG A 200 22.17 5.87 0.56
CA ARG A 200 22.66 6.58 1.77
C ARG A 200 24.19 6.75 1.85
N GLY A 201 24.93 6.38 0.81
CA GLY A 201 26.39 6.55 0.78
C GLY A 201 26.80 7.98 0.42
N GLU A 202 27.95 8.45 0.93
CA GLU A 202 28.48 9.79 0.61
C GLU A 202 28.73 9.95 -0.90
N ASP A 203 29.18 8.88 -1.58
CA ASP A 203 29.46 8.84 -3.02
C ASP A 203 28.26 8.42 -3.88
N THR A 204 27.08 8.25 -3.28
CA THR A 204 25.89 7.82 -4.01
C THR A 204 25.49 8.89 -5.05
N PRO A 205 25.20 8.53 -6.31
CA PRO A 205 24.68 9.47 -7.30
C PRO A 205 23.42 10.19 -6.80
N SER A 206 23.25 11.48 -7.09
CA SER A 206 22.07 12.25 -6.65
C SER A 206 20.74 11.65 -7.12
N TRP A 207 20.76 10.84 -8.17
CA TRP A 207 19.62 10.05 -8.62
C TRP A 207 19.16 9.00 -7.59
N TYR A 208 19.95 8.61 -6.60
CA TYR A 208 19.54 7.64 -5.57
C TYR A 208 19.48 8.25 -4.17
N ARG A 209 19.53 9.59 -4.06
CA ARG A 209 19.45 10.30 -2.78
C ARG A 209 18.10 10.99 -2.61
N GLY A 210 17.60 10.99 -1.38
CA GLY A 210 16.34 11.60 -0.98
C GLY A 210 15.10 10.82 -1.41
N ASP A 211 13.96 11.49 -1.28
CA ASP A 211 12.66 10.98 -1.65
C ASP A 211 12.46 10.93 -3.17
N TRP A 212 11.89 9.83 -3.67
CA TRP A 212 11.38 9.72 -5.04
C TRP A 212 10.36 8.61 -5.16
N VAL A 213 9.54 8.69 -6.21
CA VAL A 213 8.64 7.61 -6.63
C VAL A 213 8.83 7.28 -8.11
N ASP A 214 8.86 5.98 -8.41
CA ASP A 214 9.02 5.44 -9.76
C ASP A 214 7.65 5.15 -10.40
N LEU A 215 7.46 5.50 -11.68
CA LEU A 215 6.21 5.27 -12.41
C LEU A 215 6.30 3.98 -13.23
N PHE A 216 5.26 3.15 -13.13
CA PHE A 216 5.04 2.00 -13.99
C PHE A 216 3.72 2.16 -14.75
N ARG A 217 3.64 1.57 -15.94
CA ARG A 217 2.39 1.50 -16.72
C ARG A 217 2.12 0.11 -17.25
N SER A 218 0.86 -0.16 -17.55
CA SER A 218 0.38 -1.41 -18.14
C SER A 218 -0.83 -1.17 -19.03
N THR A 219 -1.04 -2.03 -20.03
CA THR A 219 -2.25 -2.02 -20.86
C THR A 219 -3.20 -3.17 -20.52
N ASP A 220 -2.78 -4.11 -19.67
CA ASP A 220 -3.52 -5.34 -19.36
C ASP A 220 -3.53 -5.72 -17.87
N LEU A 221 -2.97 -4.84 -17.01
CA LEU A 221 -2.77 -5.02 -15.56
C LEU A 221 -1.86 -6.20 -15.19
N ARG A 222 -1.24 -6.86 -16.17
CA ARG A 222 -0.38 -8.03 -15.98
C ARG A 222 1.06 -7.74 -16.31
N ASN A 223 1.30 -7.13 -17.46
CA ASN A 223 2.62 -6.76 -17.94
C ASN A 223 2.83 -5.28 -17.67
N TRP A 224 3.79 -4.98 -16.80
CA TRP A 224 4.10 -3.62 -16.37
C TRP A 224 5.49 -3.23 -16.86
N GLU A 225 5.60 -2.01 -17.36
CA GLU A 225 6.86 -1.42 -17.79
C GLU A 225 7.15 -0.15 -16.99
N TYR A 226 8.43 0.03 -16.64
CA TYR A 226 8.90 1.28 -16.07
C TYR A 226 8.78 2.41 -17.11
N VAL A 227 8.29 3.56 -16.68
CA VAL A 227 8.13 4.73 -17.55
C VAL A 227 9.25 5.73 -17.29
N HIS A 228 9.29 6.29 -16.08
CA HIS A 228 10.31 7.22 -15.60
C HIS A 228 10.12 7.42 -14.09
N ARG A 229 11.04 8.16 -13.46
CA ARG A 229 10.83 8.69 -12.12
C ARG A 229 9.77 9.77 -12.13
N PHE A 230 8.65 9.53 -11.45
CA PHE A 230 7.51 10.44 -11.47
C PHE A 230 7.76 11.72 -10.69
N TYR A 231 8.34 11.57 -9.51
CA TYR A 231 8.72 12.65 -8.62
C TYR A 231 10.11 12.35 -8.06
N GLN A 232 10.90 13.40 -7.88
CA GLN A 232 12.19 13.34 -7.21
C GLN A 232 12.37 14.59 -6.36
N ARG A 233 12.91 14.41 -5.17
CA ARG A 233 13.42 15.49 -4.34
C ARG A 233 14.31 16.41 -5.16
N ARG A 234 14.00 17.71 -5.14
CA ARG A 234 14.87 18.73 -5.72
C ARG A 234 16.02 19.05 -4.76
N SER A 235 17.16 19.48 -5.30
CA SER A 235 18.29 19.89 -4.44
C SER A 235 17.98 21.13 -3.59
N ASP A 236 17.05 21.98 -4.04
CA ASP A 236 16.56 23.16 -3.31
C ASP A 236 15.41 22.83 -2.34
N ASN A 237 15.07 21.55 -2.13
CA ASN A 237 13.97 21.15 -1.27
C ASN A 237 14.29 21.38 0.20
N SER A 238 13.40 22.06 0.92
CA SER A 238 13.60 22.41 2.34
C SER A 238 12.66 21.69 3.30
N TRP A 239 11.74 20.86 2.80
CA TRP A 239 10.73 20.17 3.62
C TRP A 239 11.00 18.66 3.78
N THR A 240 11.99 18.11 3.07
CA THR A 240 12.54 16.75 3.28
C THR A 240 14.07 16.77 3.19
N ASP A 241 14.71 15.84 3.89
CA ASP A 241 16.16 15.62 3.85
C ASP A 241 16.56 14.62 2.73
N GLU A 242 17.82 14.61 2.29
CA GLU A 242 18.32 13.59 1.33
C GLU A 242 18.36 12.17 1.91
N SER A 243 18.12 12.02 3.21
CA SER A 243 17.96 10.76 3.91
C SER A 243 16.52 10.24 4.00
N GLU A 244 15.54 11.01 3.53
CA GLU A 244 14.12 10.59 3.51
C GLU A 244 13.80 9.72 2.31
N ASP A 245 12.85 8.82 2.48
CA ASP A 245 12.19 8.04 1.42
C ASP A 245 10.79 8.58 1.12
N ASP A 246 10.18 8.04 0.07
CA ASP A 246 8.76 8.04 -0.21
C ASP A 246 8.25 6.59 -0.22
N MET A 247 7.36 6.25 0.70
CA MET A 247 6.61 5.00 0.75
C MET A 247 5.10 5.28 0.75
N CYS A 248 4.31 4.25 0.47
CA CYS A 248 2.85 4.36 0.38
C CYS A 248 2.37 5.56 -0.46
N PRO A 249 2.88 5.78 -1.69
CA PRO A 249 2.46 6.91 -2.47
C PRO A 249 1.00 6.77 -2.90
N SER A 250 0.35 7.89 -3.20
CA SER A 250 -0.99 7.90 -3.79
C SER A 250 -1.06 9.04 -4.79
N PHE A 251 -1.75 8.80 -5.90
CA PHE A 251 -1.97 9.80 -6.94
C PHE A 251 -3.44 9.89 -7.27
N LEU A 252 -4.01 11.06 -7.02
CA LEU A 252 -5.46 11.28 -7.07
C LEU A 252 -5.78 12.56 -7.86
N PRO A 253 -6.82 12.56 -8.70
CA PRO A 253 -7.33 13.78 -9.30
C PRO A 253 -7.96 14.67 -8.23
N LEU A 254 -7.80 15.98 -8.37
CA LEU A 254 -8.50 16.97 -7.56
C LEU A 254 -9.71 17.47 -8.33
N ALA A 255 -10.88 17.49 -7.68
CA ALA A 255 -12.07 18.11 -8.23
C ALA A 255 -12.07 19.62 -8.01
N THR A 256 -12.82 20.34 -8.82
CA THR A 256 -13.25 21.71 -8.53
C THR A 256 -14.34 21.71 -7.45
N GLU A 257 -14.76 22.89 -6.98
CA GLU A 257 -15.80 23.01 -5.95
C GLU A 257 -17.16 22.43 -6.38
N ASP A 258 -17.46 22.44 -7.68
CA ASP A 258 -18.71 21.87 -8.23
C ASP A 258 -18.61 20.36 -8.55
N GLY A 259 -17.45 19.74 -8.27
CA GLY A 259 -17.20 18.32 -8.50
C GLY A 259 -16.72 17.98 -9.91
N SER A 260 -16.55 18.97 -10.79
CA SER A 260 -15.97 18.74 -12.12
C SER A 260 -14.45 18.51 -12.08
N GLU A 261 -13.90 17.96 -13.17
CA GLU A 261 -12.46 17.74 -13.30
C GLU A 261 -11.71 19.08 -13.30
N SER A 262 -10.73 19.23 -12.39
CA SER A 262 -9.93 20.46 -12.34
C SER A 262 -8.70 20.42 -13.24
N GLY A 263 -8.35 19.25 -13.79
CA GLY A 263 -7.07 18.99 -14.45
C GLY A 263 -5.85 19.00 -13.50
N LYS A 264 -6.07 19.17 -12.18
CA LYS A 264 -5.03 19.12 -11.16
C LYS A 264 -5.03 17.77 -10.47
N TYR A 265 -3.87 17.38 -9.98
CA TYR A 265 -3.66 16.12 -9.29
C TYR A 265 -2.90 16.37 -7.99
N CYS A 266 -3.08 15.47 -7.05
CA CYS A 266 -2.33 15.43 -5.80
C CYS A 266 -1.53 14.14 -5.74
N THR A 267 -0.23 14.27 -5.52
CA THR A 267 0.61 13.18 -5.05
C THR A 267 0.69 13.27 -3.53
N LEU A 268 0.47 12.15 -2.85
CA LEU A 268 0.73 11.96 -1.44
C LEU A 268 1.76 10.85 -1.30
N PHE A 269 2.54 10.88 -0.24
CA PHE A 269 3.45 9.80 0.15
C PHE A 269 3.81 9.99 1.62
N GLN A 270 4.40 8.94 2.20
CA GLN A 270 4.88 8.93 3.56
C GLN A 270 6.40 8.79 3.57
N ASN A 271 7.06 9.69 4.28
CA ASN A 271 8.48 9.58 4.55
C ASN A 271 8.66 8.70 5.79
N THR A 272 9.27 7.53 5.63
CA THR A 272 9.46 6.59 6.73
C THR A 272 10.84 6.75 7.36
N TRP A 273 10.92 7.54 8.44
CA TRP A 273 12.09 7.46 9.31
C TRP A 273 12.24 6.04 9.86
N ALA A 274 13.23 5.33 9.35
CA ALA A 274 13.75 4.12 9.94
C ALA A 274 14.00 4.37 11.44
N ILE A 275 13.32 3.58 12.28
CA ILE A 275 13.50 3.38 13.71
C ILE A 275 14.88 3.87 14.21
N GLN A 276 14.98 5.15 14.59
CA GLN A 276 16.05 5.71 15.42
C GLN A 276 15.43 6.24 16.72
N PRO A 277 16.17 6.22 17.85
CA PRO A 277 15.60 6.44 19.16
C PRO A 277 14.92 7.82 19.28
N ALA A 278 13.71 7.78 19.83
CA ALA A 278 12.74 8.85 19.93
C ALA A 278 13.36 10.19 20.38
N THR A 279 13.46 11.16 19.47
CA THR A 279 13.57 12.58 19.89
C THR A 279 12.75 13.57 19.09
N THR A 280 12.23 13.26 17.90
CA THR A 280 11.22 14.10 17.25
C THR A 280 10.29 13.26 16.38
N ARG A 281 8.99 13.28 16.69
CA ARG A 281 7.94 12.63 15.92
C ARG A 281 7.23 13.71 15.11
N SER A 282 7.32 13.67 13.79
CA SER A 282 6.40 14.37 12.91
C SER A 282 6.13 13.52 11.67
N GLU A 283 5.05 12.75 11.70
CA GLU A 283 4.38 12.35 10.46
C GLU A 283 3.89 13.65 9.81
N THR A 284 4.39 13.96 8.62
CA THR A 284 4.00 15.17 7.91
C THR A 284 3.60 14.80 6.49
N ALA A 285 2.31 14.85 6.20
CA ALA A 285 1.82 14.85 4.83
C ALA A 285 2.06 16.25 4.25
N PHE A 286 2.81 16.35 3.16
CA PHE A 286 3.12 17.62 2.51
C PHE A 286 2.30 17.83 1.24
N TRP A 287 1.94 19.08 0.96
CA TRP A 287 1.11 19.48 -0.17
C TRP A 287 1.95 20.25 -1.18
N ARG A 288 2.00 19.78 -2.44
CA ARG A 288 2.55 20.58 -3.54
C ARG A 288 1.68 20.45 -4.78
N LYS A 289 1.26 21.60 -5.31
CA LYS A 289 0.67 21.72 -6.63
C LYS A 289 1.77 21.44 -7.67
N MET A 290 1.68 20.33 -8.38
CA MET A 290 2.48 20.11 -9.59
C MET A 290 1.80 20.87 -10.73
N GLU A 291 2.47 21.90 -11.26
CA GLU A 291 2.01 22.61 -12.47
C GLU A 291 2.55 21.85 -13.68
N SER A 292 1.68 21.66 -14.67
CA SER A 292 1.93 20.94 -15.94
C SER A 292 3.03 21.58 -16.78
#